data_AF-A0A920RPK6-F1
#
_entry.id   AF-A0A920RPK6-F1
#
_cell.length_a   1.000
_cell.length_b   1.000
_cell.length_c   1.000
_cell.angle_alpha   90.00
_cell.angle_beta   90.00
_cell.angle_gamma   90.00
#
_symmetry.space_group_name_H-M   'P 1'
#
loop_
_entity.id
_entity.type
_entity.pdbx_description
1 polymer ?
#
loop_
_entity_poly.entity_id
_entity_poly.type
_entity_poly.pdbx_seq_one_letter_code
_entity_poly.pdbx_strand_id
1 'polypeptide(L)'
;MKSYSKWIRDHVSANTPWDKFARDLVTARGTTHTNGAANFFVLHRDPADMAETVSMAFLGMSIQCAKCHDHPLEKWTNDEFYGMANLFSRVRFKTAPEGGDGNQSIFTTTSGELIQPRTGKPQLPKPLDGTTIPLDAPGDRRNHLAGWLVAPENPYFTRAIVNRVWANYLGTGIVEKVDDLRLTNPPSNERLLARLSEFLVKNRFDLKALIRLVMNSQTYQRSSRITAGNQADLRFYARYYPRRLKAEVLLDAISAATGQPTAFKGYPAGTRSLQLPTATSPHDS
;
A
#
# COMPACT_ATOMS: atom_id res chain seq x y z
N MET A 1 17.10 2.20 1.79
CA MET A 1 16.10 3.28 1.55
C MET A 1 16.19 3.94 0.17
N LYS A 2 17.35 4.45 -0.29
CA LYS A 2 17.48 5.07 -1.63
C LYS A 2 17.06 4.15 -2.79
N SER A 3 17.46 2.88 -2.76
CA SER A 3 17.09 1.88 -3.78
C SER A 3 15.57 1.66 -3.84
N TYR A 4 14.88 1.63 -2.69
CA TYR A 4 13.43 1.51 -2.62
C TYR A 4 12.72 2.72 -3.23
N SER A 5 13.12 3.94 -2.81
CA SER A 5 12.56 5.18 -3.37
C SER A 5 12.78 5.27 -4.88
N LYS A 6 13.95 4.87 -5.37
CA LYS A 6 14.22 4.78 -6.81
C LYS A 6 13.30 3.77 -7.50
N TRP A 7 13.16 2.56 -6.95
CA TRP A 7 12.31 1.52 -7.52
C TRP A 7 10.85 1.96 -7.66
N ILE A 8 10.30 2.65 -6.64
CA ILE A 8 8.95 3.23 -6.72
C ILE A 8 8.88 4.29 -7.83
N ARG A 9 9.85 5.21 -7.89
CA ARG A 9 9.88 6.27 -8.92
C ARG A 9 9.95 5.72 -10.33
N ASP A 10 10.76 4.68 -10.54
CA ASP A 10 10.88 4.01 -11.83
C ASP A 10 9.53 3.41 -12.25
N HIS A 11 8.80 2.76 -11.32
CA HIS A 11 7.47 2.20 -11.59
C HIS A 11 6.43 3.28 -11.92
N VAL A 12 6.42 4.39 -11.16
CA VAL A 12 5.53 5.53 -11.39
C VAL A 12 5.81 6.18 -12.75
N SER A 13 7.10 6.36 -13.09
CA SER A 13 7.52 6.92 -14.37
C SER A 13 7.05 6.04 -15.53
N ALA A 14 7.30 4.73 -15.43
CA ALA A 14 6.89 3.73 -16.42
C ALA A 14 5.38 3.50 -16.51
N ASN A 15 4.56 4.16 -15.68
CA ASN A 15 3.12 3.89 -15.55
C ASN A 15 2.83 2.40 -15.32
N THR A 16 3.61 1.77 -14.44
CA THR A 16 3.43 0.34 -14.17
C THR A 16 2.04 0.09 -13.60
N PRO A 17 1.27 -0.86 -14.17
CA PRO A 17 -0.02 -1.28 -13.63
C PRO A 17 0.05 -1.64 -12.14
N TRP A 18 -0.98 -1.28 -11.37
CA TRP A 18 -0.97 -1.44 -9.91
C TRP A 18 -0.90 -2.90 -9.46
N ASP A 19 -1.53 -3.82 -10.20
CA ASP A 19 -1.42 -5.27 -10.03
C ASP A 19 0.03 -5.75 -10.19
N LYS A 20 0.72 -5.31 -11.24
CA LYS A 20 2.13 -5.65 -11.45
C LYS A 20 3.00 -5.09 -10.34
N PHE A 21 2.79 -3.82 -9.95
CA PHE A 21 3.52 -3.20 -8.84
C PHE A 21 3.36 -4.01 -7.54
N ALA A 22 2.12 -4.38 -7.19
CA ALA A 22 1.84 -5.14 -5.97
C ALA A 22 2.47 -6.54 -6.02
N ARG A 23 2.36 -7.24 -7.16
CA ARG A 23 2.96 -8.56 -7.37
C ARG A 23 4.48 -8.52 -7.22
N ASP A 24 5.13 -7.55 -7.88
CA ASP A 24 6.58 -7.38 -7.83
C ASP A 24 7.07 -7.06 -6.41
N LEU A 25 6.29 -6.28 -5.65
CA LEU A 25 6.61 -5.93 -4.27
C LEU A 25 6.46 -7.13 -3.31
N VAL A 26 5.32 -7.82 -3.36
CA VAL A 26 5.02 -8.95 -2.46
C VAL A 26 5.97 -10.13 -2.68
N THR A 27 6.36 -10.38 -3.93
CA THR A 27 7.24 -11.50 -4.31
C THR A 27 8.72 -11.11 -4.37
N ALA A 28 9.07 -9.90 -3.94
CA ALA A 28 10.43 -9.39 -4.02
C ALA A 28 11.45 -10.32 -3.35
N ARG A 29 12.59 -10.50 -4.02
CA ARG A 29 13.73 -11.33 -3.62
C ARG A 29 15.04 -10.74 -4.15
N GLY A 30 16.16 -11.26 -3.66
CA GLY A 30 17.50 -10.80 -3.99
C GLY A 30 17.99 -9.68 -3.06
N THR A 31 19.07 -9.03 -3.47
CA THR A 31 19.72 -7.97 -2.69
C THR A 31 18.88 -6.70 -2.67
N THR A 32 18.82 -6.05 -1.50
CA THR A 32 18.12 -4.78 -1.27
C THR A 32 18.75 -3.59 -1.99
N HIS A 33 19.93 -3.74 -2.58
CA HIS A 33 20.59 -2.70 -3.38
C HIS A 33 20.17 -2.75 -4.85
N THR A 34 20.14 -3.95 -5.45
CA THR A 34 19.77 -4.11 -6.86
C THR A 34 18.27 -4.25 -7.05
N ASN A 35 17.57 -4.89 -6.11
CA ASN A 35 16.13 -4.96 -6.07
C ASN A 35 15.58 -4.07 -4.95
N GLY A 36 15.21 -2.84 -5.31
CA GLY A 36 14.64 -1.89 -4.36
C GLY A 36 13.39 -2.41 -3.64
N ALA A 37 12.55 -3.19 -4.32
CA ALA A 37 11.32 -3.78 -3.75
C ALA A 37 11.59 -4.67 -2.53
N ALA A 38 12.75 -5.33 -2.47
CA ALA A 38 13.13 -6.16 -1.33
C ALA A 38 13.23 -5.36 -0.01
N ASN A 39 13.40 -4.03 -0.07
CA ASN A 39 13.40 -3.21 1.15
C ASN A 39 12.04 -3.18 1.86
N PHE A 40 10.96 -3.58 1.19
CA PHE A 40 9.61 -3.60 1.78
C PHE A 40 9.51 -4.45 3.05
N PHE A 41 10.24 -5.57 3.09
CA PHE A 41 10.23 -6.50 4.23
C PHE A 41 11.44 -6.33 5.17
N VAL A 42 12.34 -5.38 4.93
CA VAL A 42 13.57 -5.23 5.74
C VAL A 42 13.26 -4.81 7.17
N LEU A 43 12.22 -3.98 7.36
CA LEU A 43 11.77 -3.49 8.67
C LEU A 43 10.86 -4.50 9.39
N HIS A 44 10.11 -5.32 8.65
CA HIS A 44 9.16 -6.29 9.17
C HIS A 44 9.53 -7.70 8.70
N ARG A 45 10.37 -8.38 9.50
CA ARG A 45 10.95 -9.68 9.13
C ARG A 45 10.19 -10.88 9.67
N ASP A 46 9.32 -10.67 10.67
CA ASP A 46 8.47 -11.73 11.18
C ASP A 46 7.33 -12.01 10.19
N PRO A 47 7.01 -13.28 9.87
CA PRO A 47 5.94 -13.62 8.94
C PRO A 47 4.57 -13.03 9.31
N ALA A 48 4.27 -12.88 10.61
CA ALA A 48 3.05 -12.26 11.08
C ALA A 48 3.03 -10.76 10.75
N ASP A 49 4.16 -10.06 10.95
CA ASP A 49 4.29 -8.64 10.64
C ASP A 49 4.26 -8.39 9.12
N MET A 50 4.81 -9.32 8.31
CA MET A 50 4.69 -9.25 6.85
C MET A 50 3.24 -9.37 6.39
N ALA A 51 2.48 -10.31 6.95
CA ALA A 51 1.06 -10.48 6.64
C ALA A 51 0.25 -9.24 7.01
N GLU A 52 0.51 -8.64 8.16
CA GLU A 52 -0.11 -7.38 8.56
C GLU A 52 0.26 -6.23 7.61
N THR A 53 1.55 -6.08 7.29
CA THR A 53 2.04 -5.04 6.39
C THR A 53 1.39 -5.15 5.00
N VAL A 54 1.28 -6.36 4.45
CA VAL A 54 0.64 -6.59 3.14
C VAL A 54 -0.86 -6.35 3.20
N SER A 55 -1.54 -6.76 4.28
CA SER A 55 -2.96 -6.53 4.47
C SER A 55 -3.29 -5.04 4.55
N MET A 56 -2.52 -4.28 5.34
CA MET A 56 -2.65 -2.84 5.42
C MET A 56 -2.35 -2.20 4.06
N ALA A 57 -1.20 -2.48 3.46
CA ALA A 57 -0.75 -1.84 2.22
C ALA A 57 -1.71 -2.07 1.04
N PHE A 58 -2.23 -3.29 0.88
CA PHE A 58 -2.93 -3.67 -0.36
C PHE A 58 -4.40 -4.02 -0.18
N LEU A 59 -4.85 -4.39 1.02
CA LEU A 59 -6.26 -4.70 1.30
C LEU A 59 -6.97 -3.57 2.04
N GLY A 60 -6.21 -2.63 2.62
CA GLY A 60 -6.75 -1.48 3.33
C GLY A 60 -7.45 -1.85 4.63
N MET A 61 -6.97 -2.89 5.31
CA MET A 61 -7.52 -3.36 6.58
C MET A 61 -6.42 -3.87 7.50
N SER A 62 -6.64 -3.71 8.81
CA SER A 62 -5.81 -4.31 9.84
C SER A 62 -6.40 -5.64 10.27
N ILE A 63 -5.56 -6.68 10.28
CA ILE A 63 -5.91 -8.00 10.82
C ILE A 63 -5.20 -8.26 12.17
N GLN A 64 -4.63 -7.23 12.79
CA GLN A 64 -3.72 -7.39 13.93
C GLN A 64 -4.40 -8.01 15.16
N CYS A 65 -5.65 -7.64 15.46
CA CYS A 65 -6.39 -8.24 16.58
C CYS A 65 -6.55 -9.76 16.41
N ALA A 66 -6.64 -10.22 15.16
CA ALA A 66 -6.73 -11.64 14.84
C ALA A 66 -5.46 -12.44 15.20
N LYS A 67 -4.34 -11.78 15.55
CA LYS A 67 -3.07 -12.43 15.92
C LYS A 67 -3.16 -13.26 17.20
N CYS A 68 -3.98 -12.82 18.16
CA CYS A 68 -4.07 -13.45 19.49
C CYS A 68 -5.42 -14.15 19.73
N HIS A 69 -6.50 -13.61 19.19
CA HIS A 69 -7.87 -14.13 19.31
C HIS A 69 -8.66 -13.78 18.05
N ASP A 70 -9.89 -14.26 17.88
CA ASP A 70 -10.72 -13.86 16.74
C ASP A 70 -11.08 -12.36 16.82
N HIS A 71 -11.07 -11.65 15.70
CA HIS A 71 -11.35 -10.23 15.69
C HIS A 71 -12.77 -9.94 16.26
N PRO A 72 -12.94 -9.02 17.22
CA PRO A 72 -14.20 -8.90 17.97
C PRO A 72 -15.37 -8.34 17.15
N LEU A 73 -15.06 -7.58 16.10
CA LEU A 73 -16.04 -6.86 15.28
C LEU A 73 -15.97 -7.21 13.79
N GLU A 74 -15.19 -8.24 13.42
CA GLU A 74 -15.01 -8.65 12.04
C GLU A 74 -14.96 -10.17 11.94
N LYS A 75 -15.10 -10.69 10.71
CA LYS A 75 -15.09 -12.13 10.44
C LYS A 75 -13.71 -12.79 10.53
N TRP A 76 -12.64 -12.02 10.71
CA TRP A 76 -11.27 -12.54 10.69
C TRP A 76 -10.96 -13.33 11.95
N THR A 77 -10.72 -14.61 11.79
CA THR A 77 -10.35 -15.51 12.89
C THR A 77 -8.85 -15.55 13.08
N ASN A 78 -8.43 -16.07 14.23
CA ASN A 78 -7.03 -16.39 14.49
C ASN A 78 -6.47 -17.38 13.47
N ASP A 79 -7.30 -18.30 12.98
CA ASP A 79 -6.89 -19.28 11.96
C ASP A 79 -6.64 -18.59 10.61
N GLU A 80 -7.49 -17.64 10.20
CA GLU A 80 -7.25 -16.83 8.98
C GLU A 80 -5.95 -16.02 9.09
N PHE A 81 -5.68 -15.43 10.26
CA PHE A 81 -4.44 -14.68 10.48
C PHE A 81 -3.20 -15.56 10.30
N TYR A 82 -3.14 -16.72 10.96
CA TYR A 82 -1.99 -17.61 10.86
C TYR A 82 -1.91 -18.33 9.51
N GLY A 83 -3.04 -18.52 8.80
CA GLY A 83 -3.05 -18.98 7.42
C GLY A 83 -2.40 -17.96 6.48
N MET A 84 -2.74 -16.68 6.63
CA MET A 84 -2.14 -15.58 5.86
C MET A 84 -0.65 -15.43 6.18
N ALA A 85 -0.28 -15.45 7.47
CA ALA A 85 1.12 -15.36 7.91
C ALA A 85 1.97 -16.54 7.43
N ASN A 86 1.40 -17.75 7.30
CA ASN A 86 2.10 -18.92 6.77
C ASN A 86 2.46 -18.81 5.26
N LEU A 87 1.92 -17.84 4.53
CA LEU A 87 2.39 -17.52 3.17
C LEU A 87 3.80 -16.88 3.18
N PHE A 88 4.21 -16.32 4.31
CA PHE A 88 5.51 -15.67 4.49
C PHE A 88 6.50 -16.51 5.32
N SER A 89 6.08 -17.64 5.89
CA SER A 89 6.89 -18.43 6.84
C SER A 89 8.19 -19.00 6.28
N ARG A 90 8.37 -18.98 4.95
CA ARG A 90 9.56 -19.46 4.23
C ARG A 90 10.45 -18.32 3.71
N VAL A 91 10.09 -17.06 3.99
CA VAL A 91 10.93 -15.91 3.65
C VAL A 91 12.09 -15.83 4.63
N ARG A 92 13.31 -15.70 4.12
CA ARG A 92 14.54 -15.61 4.91
C ARG A 92 15.36 -14.42 4.48
N PHE A 93 16.18 -13.94 5.42
CA PHE A 93 17.08 -12.81 5.26
C PHE A 93 18.50 -13.29 5.50
N LYS A 94 19.41 -12.93 4.61
CA LYS A 94 20.85 -13.09 4.80
C LYS A 94 21.49 -11.70 4.83
N THR A 95 22.14 -11.37 5.93
CA THR A 95 22.98 -10.17 6.04
C THR A 95 24.39 -10.49 5.54
N ALA A 96 25.01 -9.56 4.81
CA ALA A 96 26.43 -9.66 4.49
C ALA A 96 27.28 -9.70 5.78
N PRO A 97 28.47 -10.34 5.78
CA PRO A 97 29.36 -10.38 6.94
C PRO A 97 29.75 -8.98 7.46
N GLU A 98 30.15 -8.90 8.73
CA GLU A 98 30.67 -7.66 9.33
C GLU A 98 31.85 -7.10 8.52
N GLY A 99 31.83 -5.80 8.22
CA GLY A 99 32.75 -5.12 7.32
C GLY A 99 32.28 -5.03 5.86
N GLY A 100 31.16 -5.68 5.50
CA GLY A 100 30.46 -5.46 4.24
C GLY A 100 29.62 -4.18 4.20
N ASP A 101 28.99 -3.89 3.07
CA ASP A 101 28.16 -2.69 2.83
C ASP A 101 26.79 -2.67 3.55
N GLY A 102 26.55 -3.61 4.48
CA GLY A 102 25.26 -3.77 5.16
C GLY A 102 24.16 -4.39 4.29
N ASN A 103 24.51 -4.98 3.15
CA ASN A 103 23.55 -5.59 2.24
C ASN A 103 22.74 -6.72 2.88
N GLN A 104 21.45 -6.72 2.55
CA GLN A 104 20.54 -7.81 2.90
C GLN A 104 20.02 -8.46 1.62
N SER A 105 20.00 -9.79 1.62
CA SER A 105 19.37 -10.57 0.57
C SER A 105 18.15 -11.29 1.11
N ILE A 106 17.03 -11.14 0.40
CA ILE A 106 15.80 -11.86 0.67
C ILE A 106 15.73 -13.09 -0.24
N PHE A 107 15.42 -14.24 0.33
CA PHE A 107 15.25 -15.48 -0.41
C PHE A 107 14.18 -16.35 0.24
N THR A 108 13.77 -17.40 -0.47
CA THR A 108 12.70 -18.30 -0.02
C THR A 108 13.27 -19.71 0.16
N THR A 109 12.96 -20.35 1.27
CA THR A 109 13.32 -21.75 1.56
C THR A 109 12.20 -22.71 1.17
N THR A 110 12.50 -24.01 1.12
CA THR A 110 11.52 -25.06 0.81
C THR A 110 10.81 -25.62 2.05
N SER A 111 11.28 -25.27 3.25
CA SER A 111 10.70 -25.69 4.54
C SER A 111 10.62 -24.50 5.50
N GLY A 112 9.76 -24.62 6.52
CA GLY A 112 9.54 -23.61 7.54
C GLY A 112 8.08 -23.20 7.62
N GLU A 113 7.49 -23.46 8.78
CA GLU A 113 6.08 -23.24 9.07
C GLU A 113 5.98 -22.35 10.31
N LEU A 114 5.07 -21.38 10.26
CA LEU A 114 4.74 -20.56 11.40
C LEU A 114 3.74 -21.33 12.26
N ILE A 115 4.15 -21.69 13.47
CA ILE A 115 3.29 -22.34 14.45
C ILE A 115 2.31 -21.32 15.02
N GLN A 116 1.02 -21.65 15.01
CA GLN A 116 0.00 -20.89 15.71
C GLN A 116 0.08 -21.19 17.21
N PRO A 117 0.34 -20.19 18.08
CA PRO A 117 0.52 -20.41 19.52
C PRO A 117 -0.69 -21.08 20.19
N ARG A 118 -1.90 -20.71 19.77
CA ARG A 118 -3.16 -21.20 20.35
C ARG A 118 -3.37 -22.72 20.17
N THR A 119 -2.95 -23.27 19.04
CA THR A 119 -3.19 -24.69 18.69
C THR A 119 -1.93 -25.53 18.78
N GLY A 120 -0.74 -24.90 18.85
CA GLY A 120 0.55 -25.57 18.80
C GLY A 120 0.87 -26.19 17.43
N LYS A 121 0.09 -25.88 16.39
CA LYS A 121 0.21 -26.45 15.04
C LYS A 121 0.26 -25.32 14.00
N PRO A 122 0.88 -25.53 12.82
CA PRO A 122 0.80 -24.56 11.75
C PRO A 122 -0.58 -24.58 11.09
N GLN A 123 -1.04 -23.41 10.66
CA GLN A 123 -2.21 -23.29 9.78
C GLN A 123 -1.79 -23.51 8.32
N LEU A 124 -2.70 -24.04 7.51
CA LEU A 124 -2.46 -24.14 6.07
C LEU A 124 -2.28 -22.72 5.48
N PRO A 125 -1.26 -22.47 4.64
CA PRO A 125 -1.07 -21.17 4.02
C PRO A 125 -2.30 -20.80 3.17
N LYS A 126 -2.86 -19.62 3.41
CA LYS A 126 -4.14 -19.19 2.84
C LYS A 126 -4.26 -17.67 2.83
N PRO A 127 -4.57 -17.01 1.70
CA PRO A 127 -4.93 -15.60 1.70
C PRO A 127 -6.24 -15.37 2.48
N LEU A 128 -6.51 -14.13 2.92
CA LEU A 128 -7.77 -13.78 3.59
C LEU A 128 -8.96 -14.05 2.63
N ASP A 129 -9.88 -14.95 2.99
CA ASP A 129 -10.93 -15.50 2.08
C ASP A 129 -10.41 -16.19 0.80
N GLY A 130 -9.12 -16.50 0.72
CA GLY A 130 -8.54 -17.23 -0.40
C GLY A 130 -8.71 -18.74 -0.28
N THR A 131 -8.10 -19.48 -1.22
CA THR A 131 -7.97 -20.93 -1.11
C THR A 131 -6.70 -21.31 -0.36
N THR A 132 -6.76 -22.39 0.41
CA THR A 132 -5.60 -22.96 1.09
C THR A 132 -4.68 -23.65 0.08
N ILE A 133 -3.39 -23.68 0.38
CA ILE A 133 -2.42 -24.56 -0.29
C ILE A 133 -1.83 -25.56 0.72
N PRO A 134 -1.38 -26.74 0.27
CA PRO A 134 -0.69 -27.70 1.13
C PRO A 134 0.59 -27.10 1.77
N LEU A 135 0.96 -27.57 2.95
CA LEU A 135 2.20 -27.13 3.60
C LEU A 135 3.43 -27.48 2.75
N ASP A 136 3.44 -28.62 2.08
CA ASP A 136 4.51 -29.08 1.20
C ASP A 136 4.44 -28.51 -0.23
N ALA A 137 3.52 -27.57 -0.50
CA ALA A 137 3.39 -26.94 -1.81
C ALA A 137 4.76 -26.40 -2.30
N PRO A 138 5.18 -26.75 -3.52
CA PRO A 138 6.48 -26.35 -4.06
C PRO A 138 6.53 -24.85 -4.38
N GLY A 139 7.74 -24.29 -4.36
CA GLY A 139 7.98 -22.90 -4.75
C GLY A 139 7.68 -21.87 -3.67
N ASP A 140 7.59 -20.61 -4.08
CA ASP A 140 7.36 -19.47 -3.19
C ASP A 140 5.86 -19.29 -2.94
N ARG A 141 5.41 -19.52 -1.70
CA ARG A 141 4.01 -19.37 -1.27
C ARG A 141 3.46 -17.96 -1.51
N ARG A 142 4.33 -16.93 -1.57
CA ARG A 142 3.93 -15.56 -1.89
C ARG A 142 3.43 -15.40 -3.32
N ASN A 143 3.76 -16.31 -4.24
CA ASN A 143 3.20 -16.30 -5.59
C ASN A 143 1.71 -16.63 -5.58
N HIS A 144 1.27 -17.55 -4.72
CA HIS A 144 -0.14 -17.84 -4.49
C HIS A 144 -0.87 -16.61 -3.95
N LEU A 145 -0.27 -15.96 -2.94
CA LEU A 145 -0.79 -14.71 -2.39
C LEU A 145 -0.89 -13.61 -3.46
N ALA A 146 0.17 -13.36 -4.22
CA ALA A 146 0.19 -12.31 -5.23
C ALA A 146 -0.78 -12.61 -6.37
N GLY A 147 -1.02 -13.89 -6.69
CA GLY A 147 -2.07 -14.34 -7.59
C GLY A 147 -3.45 -13.90 -7.11
N TRP A 148 -3.81 -14.29 -5.89
CA TRP A 148 -5.09 -13.92 -5.26
C TRP A 148 -5.25 -12.41 -5.06
N LEU A 149 -4.18 -11.73 -4.65
CA LEU A 149 -4.20 -10.31 -4.30
C LEU A 149 -4.66 -9.45 -5.47
N VAL A 150 -4.16 -9.75 -6.67
CA VAL A 150 -4.40 -8.94 -7.86
C VAL A 150 -5.47 -9.52 -8.78
N ALA A 151 -6.17 -10.57 -8.33
CA ALA A 151 -7.28 -11.14 -9.06
C ALA A 151 -8.39 -10.09 -9.26
N PRO A 152 -9.00 -9.98 -10.46
CA PRO A 152 -10.12 -9.07 -10.72
C PRO A 152 -11.29 -9.20 -9.74
N GLU A 153 -11.48 -10.40 -9.19
CA GLU A 153 -12.55 -10.77 -8.25
C GLU A 153 -12.19 -10.45 -6.80
N ASN A 154 -10.95 -10.04 -6.50
CA ASN A 154 -10.53 -9.70 -5.15
C ASN A 154 -11.34 -8.50 -4.65
N PRO A 155 -12.14 -8.65 -3.58
CA PRO A 155 -13.06 -7.60 -3.17
C PRO A 155 -12.36 -6.44 -2.45
N TYR A 156 -11.07 -6.54 -2.14
CA TYR A 156 -10.35 -5.59 -1.29
C TYR A 156 -9.35 -4.74 -2.08
N PHE A 157 -8.58 -5.39 -2.97
CA PHE A 157 -7.40 -4.81 -3.60
C PHE A 157 -7.66 -3.49 -4.33
N THR A 158 -8.65 -3.47 -5.22
CA THR A 158 -8.99 -2.25 -5.97
C THR A 158 -9.66 -1.20 -5.10
N ARG A 159 -10.50 -1.61 -4.14
CA ARG A 159 -11.19 -0.69 -3.23
C ARG A 159 -10.19 0.09 -2.39
N ALA A 160 -9.17 -0.58 -1.88
CA ALA A 160 -8.13 0.02 -1.05
C ALA A 160 -7.39 1.13 -1.80
N ILE A 161 -6.89 0.85 -3.01
CA ILE A 161 -6.16 1.87 -3.79
C ILE A 161 -7.09 2.97 -4.32
N VAL A 162 -8.32 2.65 -4.72
CA VAL A 162 -9.32 3.66 -5.12
C VAL A 162 -9.59 4.62 -3.98
N ASN A 163 -9.82 4.11 -2.76
CA ASN A 163 -10.11 4.95 -1.61
C ASN A 163 -8.95 5.89 -1.28
N ARG A 164 -7.70 5.38 -1.34
CA ARG A 164 -6.49 6.18 -1.13
C ARG A 164 -6.27 7.25 -2.20
N VAL A 165 -6.44 6.89 -3.47
CA VAL A 165 -6.36 7.85 -4.58
C VAL A 165 -7.42 8.93 -4.39
N TRP A 166 -8.66 8.54 -4.14
CA TRP A 166 -9.77 9.46 -3.92
C TRP A 166 -9.48 10.44 -2.77
N ALA A 167 -9.14 9.91 -1.58
CA ALA A 167 -8.81 10.72 -0.42
C ALA A 167 -7.62 11.67 -0.67
N ASN A 168 -6.61 11.24 -1.42
CA ASN A 168 -5.48 12.09 -1.75
C ASN A 168 -5.88 13.35 -2.53
N TYR A 169 -6.87 13.25 -3.42
CA TYR A 169 -7.34 14.37 -4.25
C TYR A 169 -8.52 15.15 -3.63
N LEU A 170 -9.40 14.49 -2.88
CA LEU A 170 -10.64 15.07 -2.35
C LEU A 170 -10.62 15.31 -0.83
N GLY A 171 -9.52 14.94 -0.15
CA GLY A 171 -9.30 15.17 1.29
C GLY A 171 -9.91 14.09 2.18
N THR A 172 -11.12 13.65 1.87
CA THR A 172 -11.87 12.63 2.63
C THR A 172 -12.06 11.39 1.76
N GLY A 173 -11.78 10.20 2.29
CA GLY A 173 -12.00 8.95 1.57
C GLY A 173 -13.49 8.66 1.34
N ILE A 174 -13.81 7.83 0.35
CA ILE A 174 -15.19 7.32 0.21
C ILE A 174 -15.52 6.48 1.45
N VAL A 175 -14.55 5.69 1.90
CA VAL A 175 -14.49 5.14 3.25
C VAL A 175 -13.59 6.06 4.09
N GLU A 176 -14.10 6.60 5.19
CA GLU A 176 -13.36 7.55 6.02
C GLU A 176 -12.52 6.81 7.06
N LYS A 177 -11.29 7.31 7.25
CA LYS A 177 -10.07 6.53 7.54
C LYS A 177 -9.68 5.65 6.36
N VAL A 178 -8.67 6.12 5.62
CA VAL A 178 -8.28 5.59 4.31
C VAL A 178 -7.82 4.13 4.31
N ASP A 179 -7.34 3.65 5.46
CA ASP A 179 -6.82 2.29 5.67
C ASP A 179 -7.73 1.43 6.56
N ASP A 180 -9.01 1.78 6.66
CA ASP A 180 -10.02 1.12 7.50
C ASP A 180 -11.22 0.67 6.67
N LEU A 181 -11.01 -0.22 5.68
CA LEU A 181 -12.04 -0.73 4.77
C LEU A 181 -12.85 -1.90 5.36
N ARG A 182 -13.11 -1.84 6.66
CA ARG A 182 -13.88 -2.85 7.39
C ARG A 182 -15.36 -2.81 7.00
N LEU A 183 -16.05 -3.95 7.10
CA LEU A 183 -17.50 -4.03 6.83
C LEU A 183 -18.32 -3.10 7.74
N THR A 184 -17.84 -2.89 8.97
CA THR A 184 -18.46 -2.00 9.96
C THR A 184 -18.14 -0.52 9.73
N ASN A 185 -17.31 -0.19 8.74
CA ASN A 185 -17.02 1.18 8.29
C ASN A 185 -17.45 1.36 6.83
N PRO A 186 -18.77 1.45 6.55
CA PRO A 186 -19.27 1.46 5.19
C PRO A 186 -18.87 2.75 4.44
N PRO A 187 -18.72 2.68 3.11
CA PRO A 187 -18.47 3.84 2.29
C PRO A 187 -19.63 4.83 2.33
N SER A 188 -19.34 6.12 2.19
CA SER A 188 -20.33 7.19 2.01
C SER A 188 -21.14 6.99 0.73
N ASN A 189 -20.57 6.32 -0.27
CA ASN A 189 -21.24 5.97 -1.52
C ASN A 189 -20.69 4.64 -2.09
N GLU A 190 -21.37 3.53 -1.81
CA GLU A 190 -20.98 2.20 -2.29
C GLU A 190 -20.96 2.11 -3.81
N ARG A 191 -21.99 2.65 -4.48
CA ARG A 191 -22.11 2.59 -5.95
C ARG A 191 -20.93 3.26 -6.64
N LEU A 192 -20.45 4.38 -6.10
CA LEU A 192 -19.27 5.08 -6.59
C LEU A 192 -17.99 4.25 -6.40
N LEU A 193 -17.76 3.72 -5.18
CA LEU A 193 -16.57 2.92 -4.88
C LEU A 193 -16.51 1.66 -5.73
N ALA A 194 -17.63 0.95 -5.87
CA ALA A 194 -17.74 -0.21 -6.75
C ALA A 194 -17.42 0.15 -8.20
N ARG A 195 -17.99 1.25 -8.71
CA ARG A 195 -17.76 1.65 -10.11
C ARG A 195 -16.32 2.06 -10.40
N LEU A 196 -15.66 2.75 -9.48
CA LEU A 196 -14.24 3.10 -9.62
C LEU A 196 -13.33 1.87 -9.50
N SER A 197 -13.71 0.90 -8.67
CA SER A 197 -13.01 -0.39 -8.56
C SER A 197 -13.09 -1.18 -9.86
N GLU A 198 -14.29 -1.33 -10.42
CA GLU A 198 -14.50 -1.93 -11.75
C GLU A 198 -13.72 -1.20 -12.85
N PHE A 199 -13.67 0.13 -12.78
CA PHE A 199 -12.93 0.94 -13.75
C PHE A 199 -11.44 0.56 -13.76
N LEU A 200 -10.81 0.37 -12.60
CA LEU A 200 -9.41 -0.08 -12.55
C LEU A 200 -9.23 -1.44 -13.19
N VAL A 201 -10.07 -2.43 -12.87
CA VAL A 201 -10.00 -3.77 -13.46
C VAL A 201 -10.10 -3.68 -14.99
N LYS A 202 -11.11 -2.97 -15.51
CA LYS A 202 -11.32 -2.79 -16.96
C LYS A 202 -10.18 -2.03 -17.65
N ASN A 203 -9.51 -1.13 -16.94
CA ASN A 203 -8.38 -0.35 -17.45
C ASN A 203 -7.02 -0.95 -17.08
N ARG A 204 -6.96 -2.27 -16.83
CA ARG A 204 -5.70 -2.99 -16.55
C ARG A 204 -4.91 -2.34 -15.42
N PHE A 205 -5.60 -1.95 -14.35
CA PHE A 205 -5.05 -1.38 -13.12
C PHE A 205 -4.21 -0.10 -13.34
N ASP A 206 -4.50 0.69 -14.39
CA ASP A 206 -3.83 1.97 -14.66
C ASP A 206 -4.28 3.06 -13.66
N LEU A 207 -3.39 3.42 -12.74
CA LEU A 207 -3.65 4.48 -11.75
C LEU A 207 -3.68 5.88 -12.38
N LYS A 208 -2.89 6.17 -13.43
CA LYS A 208 -2.97 7.47 -14.12
C LYS A 208 -4.31 7.65 -14.81
N ALA A 209 -4.90 6.57 -15.35
CA ALA A 209 -6.26 6.59 -15.88
C ALA A 209 -7.30 6.90 -14.80
N LEU A 210 -7.22 6.25 -13.62
CA LEU A 210 -8.10 6.53 -12.49
C LEU A 210 -7.96 7.98 -12.01
N ILE A 211 -6.72 8.46 -11.83
CA ILE A 211 -6.44 9.83 -11.42
C ILE A 211 -7.05 10.83 -12.41
N ARG A 212 -6.86 10.60 -13.72
CA ARG A 212 -7.46 11.44 -14.78
C ARG A 212 -8.99 11.44 -14.70
N LEU A 213 -9.61 10.29 -14.45
CA LEU A 213 -11.06 10.19 -14.29
C LEU A 213 -11.54 11.02 -13.09
N VAL A 214 -10.89 10.88 -11.93
CA VAL A 214 -11.24 11.64 -10.72
C VAL A 214 -11.08 13.14 -10.96
N MET A 215 -9.94 13.58 -11.50
CA MET A 215 -9.65 15.00 -11.71
C MET A 215 -10.54 15.68 -12.77
N ASN A 216 -11.08 14.90 -13.71
CA ASN A 216 -12.05 15.40 -14.69
C ASN A 216 -13.52 15.25 -14.27
N SER A 217 -13.78 14.74 -13.06
CA SER A 217 -15.15 14.61 -12.55
C SER A 217 -15.72 15.96 -12.11
N GLN A 218 -17.04 16.10 -12.23
CA GLN A 218 -17.76 17.25 -11.65
C GLN A 218 -17.47 17.38 -10.15
N THR A 219 -17.36 16.25 -9.43
CA THR A 219 -17.05 16.20 -7.99
C THR A 219 -15.73 16.89 -7.65
N TYR A 220 -14.67 16.62 -8.41
CA TYR A 220 -13.37 17.27 -8.20
C TYR A 220 -13.39 18.75 -8.58
N GLN A 221 -14.13 19.10 -9.63
CA GLN A 221 -14.19 20.46 -10.17
C GLN A 221 -15.20 21.38 -9.47
N ARG A 222 -15.90 20.92 -8.43
CA ARG A 222 -16.87 21.76 -7.71
C ARG A 222 -16.17 22.97 -7.07
N SER A 223 -16.90 24.08 -6.98
CA SER A 223 -16.46 25.23 -6.20
C SER A 223 -16.24 24.84 -4.73
N SER A 224 -15.30 25.50 -4.06
CA SER A 224 -15.11 25.42 -2.60
C SER A 224 -16.05 26.35 -1.82
N ARG A 225 -16.88 27.15 -2.50
CA ARG A 225 -17.79 28.10 -1.86
C ARG A 225 -18.80 27.38 -0.96
N ILE A 226 -18.93 27.90 0.24
CA ILE A 226 -19.91 27.45 1.22
C ILE A 226 -21.26 28.08 0.90
N THR A 227 -22.32 27.28 0.92
CA THR A 227 -23.71 27.71 0.85
C THR A 227 -24.48 27.17 2.06
N ALA A 228 -25.65 27.75 2.35
CA ALA A 228 -26.49 27.28 3.46
C ALA A 228 -26.81 25.77 3.38
N GLY A 229 -26.98 25.24 2.16
CA GLY A 229 -27.29 23.83 1.93
C GLY A 229 -26.10 22.86 2.01
N ASN A 230 -24.85 23.36 2.04
CA ASN A 230 -23.66 22.50 2.06
C ASN A 230 -22.70 22.78 3.24
N GLN A 231 -23.05 23.72 4.12
CA GLN A 231 -22.16 24.18 5.19
C GLN A 231 -21.65 23.04 6.07
N ALA A 232 -22.55 22.13 6.46
CA ALA A 232 -22.27 21.01 7.35
C ALA A 232 -21.70 19.76 6.63
N ASP A 233 -21.65 19.75 5.30
CA ASP A 233 -21.14 18.58 4.59
C ASP A 233 -19.60 18.56 4.62
N LEU A 234 -19.06 17.44 5.09
CA LEU A 234 -17.63 17.16 5.17
C LEU A 234 -17.25 15.79 4.54
N ARG A 235 -18.24 15.06 3.99
CA ARG A 235 -18.08 13.65 3.59
C ARG A 235 -18.70 13.31 2.24
N PHE A 236 -19.71 14.04 1.80
CA PHE A 236 -20.50 13.72 0.61
C PHE A 236 -20.13 14.56 -0.62
N TYR A 237 -19.05 15.35 -0.53
CA TYR A 237 -18.47 16.08 -1.64
C TYR A 237 -19.46 17.08 -2.27
N ALA A 238 -20.28 17.73 -1.43
CA ALA A 238 -21.20 18.81 -1.80
C ALA A 238 -20.46 20.06 -2.35
N ARG A 239 -19.15 20.13 -2.10
CA ARG A 239 -18.21 21.15 -2.58
C ARG A 239 -16.79 20.57 -2.58
N TYR A 240 -15.84 21.29 -3.16
CA TYR A 240 -14.43 20.98 -2.94
C TYR A 240 -14.01 21.41 -1.53
N TYR A 241 -13.32 20.55 -0.78
CA TYR A 241 -12.79 20.88 0.54
C TYR A 241 -11.36 21.41 0.40
N PRO A 242 -11.10 22.70 0.70
CA PRO A 242 -9.74 23.22 0.67
C PRO A 242 -8.84 22.42 1.61
N ARG A 243 -7.66 22.06 1.11
CA ARG A 243 -6.63 21.34 1.86
C ARG A 243 -5.34 22.12 1.89
N ARG A 244 -4.60 22.00 2.99
CA ARG A 244 -3.24 22.54 3.07
C ARG A 244 -2.35 21.80 2.09
N LEU A 245 -1.49 22.55 1.40
CA LEU A 245 -0.39 21.96 0.66
C LEU A 245 0.64 21.42 1.65
N LYS A 246 1.30 20.31 1.31
CA LYS A 246 2.44 19.85 2.09
C LYS A 246 3.57 20.88 1.99
N ALA A 247 4.41 20.98 3.01
CA ALA A 247 5.49 21.96 3.06
C ALA A 247 6.42 21.84 1.83
N GLU A 248 6.69 20.62 1.39
CA GLU A 248 7.50 20.32 0.21
C GLU A 248 6.86 20.85 -1.07
N VAL A 249 5.54 20.67 -1.22
CA VAL A 249 4.77 21.18 -2.37
C VAL A 249 4.78 22.71 -2.37
N LEU A 250 4.62 23.33 -1.19
CA LEU A 250 4.63 24.79 -1.06
C LEU A 250 6.01 25.37 -1.42
N LEU A 251 7.09 24.76 -0.91
CA LEU A 251 8.46 25.15 -1.22
C LEU A 251 8.78 25.02 -2.71
N ASP A 252 8.35 23.92 -3.33
CA ASP A 252 8.50 23.70 -4.78
C ASP A 252 7.70 24.74 -5.59
N ALA A 253 6.49 25.09 -5.14
CA ALA A 253 5.67 26.12 -5.78
C ALA A 253 6.30 27.51 -5.68
N ILE A 254 6.84 27.89 -4.52
CA ILE A 254 7.57 29.16 -4.32
C ILE A 254 8.82 29.19 -5.22
N SER A 255 9.59 28.10 -5.25
CA SER A 255 10.78 27.98 -6.10
C SER A 255 10.41 28.14 -7.58
N ALA A 256 9.32 27.52 -8.02
CA ALA A 256 8.83 27.63 -9.40
C ALA A 256 8.32 29.04 -9.74
N ALA A 257 7.58 29.70 -8.84
CA ALA A 257 7.01 31.03 -9.06
C ALA A 257 8.08 32.14 -9.08
N THR A 258 9.13 32.00 -8.27
CA THR A 258 10.23 32.97 -8.15
C THR A 258 11.36 32.72 -9.15
N GLY A 259 11.41 31.54 -9.77
CA GLY A 259 12.55 31.11 -10.58
C GLY A 259 13.83 30.89 -9.77
N GLN A 260 13.74 30.81 -8.44
CA GLN A 260 14.87 30.60 -7.53
C GLN A 260 14.76 29.20 -6.91
N PRO A 261 15.48 28.19 -7.44
CA PRO A 261 15.45 26.85 -6.89
C PRO A 261 16.03 26.81 -5.47
N THR A 262 15.36 26.10 -4.57
CA THR A 262 15.95 25.79 -3.27
C THR A 262 17.15 24.85 -3.44
N ALA A 263 18.29 25.19 -2.84
CA ALA A 263 19.47 24.34 -2.86
C ALA A 263 19.38 23.28 -1.75
N PHE A 264 19.51 22.01 -2.12
CA PHE A 264 19.56 20.90 -1.17
C PHE A 264 20.95 20.29 -1.14
N LYS A 265 21.57 20.23 0.05
CA LYS A 265 22.93 19.72 0.23
C LYS A 265 23.04 18.29 -0.30
N GLY A 266 24.01 18.06 -1.20
CA GLY A 266 24.24 16.75 -1.80
C GLY A 266 23.32 16.39 -2.97
N TYR A 267 22.54 17.35 -3.49
CA TYR A 267 21.68 17.17 -4.66
C TYR A 267 21.99 18.23 -5.74
N PRO A 268 21.76 17.91 -7.02
CA PRO A 268 21.93 18.88 -8.11
C PRO A 268 21.03 20.11 -7.94
N ALA A 269 21.47 21.26 -8.42
CA ALA A 269 20.65 22.46 -8.50
C ALA A 269 19.36 22.19 -9.29
N GLY A 270 18.23 22.72 -8.82
CA GLY A 270 16.92 22.46 -9.42
C GLY A 270 16.23 21.18 -8.93
N THR A 271 16.84 20.41 -8.02
CA THR A 271 16.15 19.32 -7.34
C THR A 271 14.96 19.87 -6.54
N ARG A 272 13.77 19.30 -6.78
CA ARG A 272 12.56 19.65 -6.03
C ARG A 272 12.56 18.97 -4.66
N SER A 273 11.96 19.63 -3.67
CA SER A 273 11.75 19.08 -2.33
C SER A 273 11.03 17.72 -2.37
N LEU A 274 10.01 17.58 -3.23
CA LEU A 274 9.31 16.31 -3.45
C LEU A 274 10.19 15.19 -4.04
N GLN A 275 11.38 15.52 -4.57
CA GLN A 275 12.33 14.55 -5.10
C GLN A 275 13.36 14.11 -4.06
N LEU A 276 13.32 14.63 -2.83
CA LEU A 276 14.16 14.15 -1.75
C LEU A 276 13.62 12.83 -1.19
N PRO A 277 14.49 11.87 -0.82
CA PRO A 277 14.10 10.73 0.00
C PRO A 277 13.55 11.21 1.35
N THR A 278 12.49 10.57 1.83
CA THR A 278 11.76 10.96 3.05
C THR A 278 12.67 11.04 4.29
N ALA A 279 13.69 10.19 4.40
CA ALA A 279 14.66 10.21 5.52
C ALA A 279 15.73 11.33 5.44
N THR A 280 15.62 12.27 4.50
CA THR A 280 16.55 13.41 4.35
C THR A 280 15.84 14.75 4.33
N SER A 281 14.53 14.77 4.58
CA SER A 281 13.83 16.03 4.85
C SER A 281 14.40 16.61 6.15
N PRO A 282 14.85 17.88 6.18
CA PRO A 282 15.50 18.50 7.35
C PRO A 282 14.57 18.73 8.55
N HIS A 283 13.41 18.08 8.59
CA HIS A 283 12.40 18.20 9.64
C HIS A 283 12.25 16.95 10.51
N ASP A 284 13.00 15.88 10.23
CA ASP A 284 12.98 14.64 11.02
C ASP A 284 14.20 14.49 11.96
N SER A 285 14.85 15.61 12.34
CA SER A 285 15.89 15.68 13.37
C SER A 285 15.53 16.67 14.47
#